data_AF-A0AAP9XYL1-F1
#
_entry.id   AF-A0AAP9XYL1-F1
#
_cell.length_a   1.000
_cell.length_b   1.000
_cell.length_c   1.000
_cell.angle_alpha   90.00
_cell.angle_beta   90.00
_cell.angle_gamma   90.00
#
_symmetry.space_group_name_H-M   'P 1'
#
loop_
_entity.id
_entity.type
_entity.pdbx_description
1 polymer ?
#
loop_
_entity_poly.entity_id
_entity_poly.type
_entity_poly.pdbx_seq_one_letter_code
_entity_poly.pdbx_strand_id
1 'polypeptide(L)'
;MALLGTTWLDQLRTASWRDVSFQVDTIEMTDGDNTVMREYPFQDMPTVFRMGAGANEIKFSAYVVGDDYLDQLNRLRQVLTGDGVLVHPTQGSIRCWCNGQYTVKEAPASEGGCARLELSFVRAEPRRYPAGVTNTADQVADAADNAEQSLLDSLSANLDLAKLTGWAHDNVLSRIRSGLDTLWDGISFVNRIYDTYNSLVRQYITFPLNELAAIPSLLGRRICDLTKIPETLTSNEAWSAFGAARNLWKAPTETRSLLSQTPSPSGLPQAISPAIAAAYAPAGFVPSAAQAKLAEAFTPPASPYQTAARQAEAQSLKTLERFFNGVVTIMAVRAVAQIELGNYDQALALRTDFNQQITELILASAAEPVGGVGETTTHDALVRLKTAVLADLQARSRDLARLTTYTPESWQPALYVSYRMFGTTRWADEIVAMNPHIRHPLLVPADTPLRVIKHD
;
A
#
# COMPACT_ATOMS: atom_id res chain seq x y z
N MET A 1 37.35 -61.30 -8.81
CA MET A 1 36.08 -62.06 -8.69
C MET A 1 35.67 -61.99 -7.23
N ALA A 2 34.54 -61.44 -6.79
CA ALA A 2 33.33 -61.02 -7.46
C ALA A 2 32.78 -59.74 -6.80
N LEU A 3 32.22 -58.83 -7.59
CA LEU A 3 31.35 -57.75 -7.12
C LEU A 3 30.10 -58.42 -6.53
N LEU A 4 30.00 -58.52 -5.20
CA LEU A 4 28.73 -58.77 -4.53
C LEU A 4 27.90 -57.49 -4.69
N GLY A 5 27.28 -57.35 -5.85
CA GLY A 5 26.32 -56.28 -6.10
C GLY A 5 25.25 -56.36 -5.03
N THR A 6 25.05 -55.26 -4.31
CA THR A 6 23.86 -55.05 -3.47
C THR A 6 22.65 -55.51 -4.25
N THR A 7 22.03 -56.59 -3.80
CA THR A 7 20.85 -57.11 -4.46
C THR A 7 19.72 -56.10 -4.30
N TRP A 8 18.82 -56.00 -5.27
CA TRP A 8 17.70 -55.06 -5.19
C TRP A 8 16.81 -55.29 -3.96
N LEU A 9 16.84 -56.50 -3.37
CA LEU A 9 16.21 -56.83 -2.09
C LEU A 9 16.79 -56.05 -0.91
N ASP A 10 18.12 -55.85 -0.87
CA ASP A 10 18.80 -55.10 0.21
C ASP A 10 18.53 -53.58 0.14
N GLN A 11 17.90 -53.11 -0.94
CA GLN A 11 17.53 -51.70 -1.14
C GLN A 11 16.08 -51.40 -0.72
N LEU A 12 15.29 -52.43 -0.37
CA LEU A 12 13.90 -52.26 0.07
C LEU A 12 13.85 -51.62 1.45
N ARG A 13 13.16 -50.49 1.54
CA ARG A 13 12.89 -49.84 2.83
C ARG A 13 11.71 -50.52 3.52
N THR A 14 11.76 -50.60 4.85
CA THR A 14 10.58 -51.00 5.63
C THR A 14 9.47 -49.98 5.38
N ALA A 15 8.28 -50.45 4.99
CA ALA A 15 7.15 -49.57 4.77
C ALA A 15 6.71 -48.95 6.10
N SER A 16 6.47 -47.64 6.12
CA SER A 16 5.98 -46.96 7.31
C SER A 16 5.05 -45.81 6.96
N TRP A 17 4.04 -45.59 7.80
CA TRP A 17 3.12 -44.46 7.71
C TRP A 17 3.19 -43.65 9.00
N ARG A 18 3.63 -42.38 8.89
CA ARG A 18 3.91 -41.49 10.04
C ARG A 18 4.62 -42.22 11.19
N ASP A 19 5.73 -42.86 10.83
CA ASP A 19 6.64 -43.61 11.73
C ASP A 19 6.11 -44.94 12.30
N VAL A 20 4.90 -45.39 11.91
CA VAL A 20 4.42 -46.74 12.23
C VAL A 20 4.77 -47.68 11.08
N SER A 21 5.64 -48.66 11.33
CA SER A 21 6.04 -49.66 10.35
C SER A 21 4.98 -50.74 10.14
N PHE A 22 4.89 -51.23 8.90
CA PHE A 22 4.07 -52.37 8.53
C PHE A 22 4.77 -53.20 7.44
N GLN A 23 4.41 -54.48 7.34
CA GLN A 23 4.94 -55.34 6.28
C GLN A 23 4.00 -55.30 5.06
N VAL A 24 4.58 -55.43 3.88
CA VAL A 24 3.87 -55.31 2.60
C VAL A 24 4.06 -56.60 1.81
N ASP A 25 2.95 -57.14 1.30
CA ASP A 25 2.93 -58.31 0.43
C ASP A 25 2.89 -57.87 -1.05
N THR A 26 1.90 -57.03 -1.41
CA THR A 26 1.75 -56.50 -2.77
C THR A 26 1.54 -54.98 -2.77
N ILE A 27 2.03 -54.35 -3.85
CA ILE A 27 1.94 -52.91 -4.10
C ILE A 27 1.31 -52.73 -5.49
N GLU A 28 0.23 -51.98 -5.56
CA GLU A 28 -0.39 -51.55 -6.81
C GLU A 28 -0.33 -50.03 -6.90
N MET A 29 0.08 -49.49 -8.05
CA MET A 29 0.14 -48.04 -8.27
C MET A 29 -0.58 -47.71 -9.57
N THR A 30 -1.52 -46.77 -9.48
CA THR A 30 -2.20 -46.17 -10.63
C THR A 30 -1.52 -44.84 -10.91
N ASP A 31 -0.93 -44.69 -12.09
CA ASP A 31 -0.27 -43.47 -12.56
C ASP A 31 -0.70 -43.16 -14.00
N GLY A 32 -0.81 -41.88 -14.36
CA GLY A 32 -1.27 -41.46 -15.68
C GLY A 32 -2.07 -40.15 -15.65
N ASP A 33 -2.63 -39.80 -16.81
CA ASP A 33 -3.43 -38.60 -16.99
C ASP A 33 -4.93 -38.92 -17.01
N ASN A 34 -5.75 -38.00 -16.52
CA ASN A 34 -7.18 -38.04 -16.77
C ASN A 34 -7.43 -37.67 -18.24
N THR A 35 -8.10 -38.54 -18.99
CA THR A 35 -8.42 -38.29 -20.41
C THR A 35 -9.91 -38.41 -20.68
N VAL A 36 -10.43 -37.48 -21.48
CA VAL A 36 -11.81 -37.53 -21.99
C VAL A 36 -11.75 -37.89 -23.47
N MET A 37 -12.30 -39.05 -23.82
CA MET A 37 -12.41 -39.50 -25.20
C MET A 37 -13.75 -39.05 -25.77
N ARG A 38 -13.73 -38.41 -26.95
CA ARG A 38 -14.93 -38.01 -27.69
C ARG A 38 -14.93 -38.64 -29.08
N GLU A 39 -15.99 -39.38 -29.36
CA GLU A 39 -16.27 -39.97 -30.66
C GLU A 39 -17.26 -39.09 -31.42
N TYR A 40 -16.98 -38.87 -32.70
CA TYR A 40 -17.83 -38.09 -33.59
C TYR A 40 -18.36 -38.97 -34.74
N PRO A 41 -19.63 -38.81 -35.13
CA PRO A 41 -20.15 -39.50 -36.32
C PRO A 41 -19.31 -39.20 -37.56
N PHE A 42 -19.05 -40.22 -38.36
CA PHE A 42 -18.25 -40.17 -39.61
C PHE A 42 -16.75 -39.85 -39.43
N GLN A 43 -16.18 -40.06 -38.24
CA GLN A 43 -14.72 -40.09 -38.04
C GLN A 43 -14.27 -41.47 -37.61
N ASP A 44 -13.22 -41.98 -38.26
CA ASP A 44 -12.66 -43.31 -37.96
C ASP A 44 -11.81 -43.33 -36.68
N MET A 45 -11.34 -42.16 -36.19
CA MET A 45 -10.50 -42.05 -35.00
C MET A 45 -11.11 -41.10 -33.96
N PRO A 46 -11.16 -41.50 -32.67
CA PRO A 46 -11.66 -40.67 -31.59
C PRO A 46 -10.70 -39.52 -31.24
N THR A 47 -11.23 -38.41 -30.74
CA THR A 47 -10.42 -37.31 -30.20
C THR A 47 -10.24 -37.49 -28.68
N VAL A 48 -9.00 -37.48 -28.19
CA VAL A 48 -8.68 -37.61 -26.76
C VAL A 48 -8.22 -36.26 -26.20
N PHE A 49 -8.93 -35.75 -25.19
CA PHE A 49 -8.56 -34.54 -24.46
C PHE A 49 -7.91 -34.91 -23.13
N ARG A 50 -6.66 -34.47 -22.92
CA ARG A 50 -5.94 -34.61 -21.65
C ARG A 50 -6.46 -33.55 -20.66
N MET A 51 -7.02 -34.00 -19.54
CA MET A 51 -7.60 -33.17 -18.47
C MET A 51 -6.65 -32.95 -17.29
N GLY A 52 -5.35 -33.17 -17.50
CA GLY A 52 -4.30 -33.07 -16.49
C GLY A 52 -3.91 -34.43 -15.90
N ALA A 53 -2.98 -34.42 -14.95
CA ALA A 53 -2.54 -35.61 -14.24
C ALA A 53 -3.71 -36.23 -13.45
N GLY A 54 -3.86 -37.55 -13.55
CA GLY A 54 -4.79 -38.32 -12.74
C GLY A 54 -4.39 -38.34 -11.27
N ALA A 55 -5.28 -38.82 -10.42
CA ALA A 55 -4.92 -39.05 -9.02
C ALA A 55 -3.99 -40.26 -8.93
N ASN A 56 -2.74 -40.05 -8.51
CA ASN A 56 -1.79 -41.13 -8.30
C ASN A 56 -2.19 -41.89 -7.02
N GLU A 57 -2.94 -42.98 -7.20
CA GLU A 57 -3.37 -43.87 -6.12
C GLU A 57 -2.36 -45.01 -5.94
N ILE A 58 -1.96 -45.26 -4.70
CA ILE A 58 -1.07 -46.33 -4.29
C ILE A 58 -1.84 -47.22 -3.31
N LYS A 59 -2.03 -48.49 -3.68
CA LYS A 59 -2.69 -49.50 -2.85
C LYS A 59 -1.66 -50.48 -2.32
N PHE A 60 -1.76 -50.79 -1.03
CA PHE A 60 -0.92 -51.79 -0.37
C PHE A 60 -1.78 -52.91 0.18
N SER A 61 -1.38 -54.14 -0.08
CA SER A 61 -1.77 -55.28 0.74
C SER A 61 -0.72 -55.43 1.85
N ALA A 62 -1.01 -54.83 2.99
CA ALA A 62 -0.16 -54.84 4.17
C ALA A 62 -0.56 -55.98 5.12
N TYR A 63 0.38 -56.42 5.95
CA TYR A 63 0.08 -57.34 7.03
C TYR A 63 0.89 -57.01 8.28
N VAL A 64 0.32 -57.39 9.42
CA VAL A 64 0.91 -57.29 10.75
C VAL A 64 0.92 -58.71 11.33
N VAL A 65 2.10 -59.20 11.70
CA VAL A 65 2.33 -60.56 12.19
C VAL A 65 3.17 -60.51 13.45
N GLY A 66 2.77 -61.28 14.47
CA GLY A 66 3.51 -61.44 15.72
C GLY A 66 2.62 -61.56 16.95
N ASP A 67 3.22 -61.83 18.11
CA ASP A 67 2.47 -61.96 19.38
C ASP A 67 1.79 -60.63 19.78
N ASP A 68 2.36 -59.49 19.37
CA ASP A 68 1.85 -58.13 19.62
C ASP A 68 1.00 -57.57 18.47
N TYR A 69 0.45 -58.41 17.58
CA TYR A 69 -0.21 -57.93 16.35
C TYR A 69 -1.41 -57.00 16.64
N LEU A 70 -2.15 -57.22 17.72
CA LEU A 70 -3.28 -56.39 18.12
C LEU A 70 -2.86 -54.96 18.49
N ASP A 71 -1.73 -54.81 19.18
CA ASP A 71 -1.19 -53.50 19.58
C ASP A 71 -0.62 -52.75 18.39
N GLN A 72 0.08 -53.45 17.49
CA GLN A 72 0.59 -52.88 16.25
C GLN A 72 -0.56 -52.41 15.34
N LEU A 73 -1.63 -53.20 15.25
CA LEU A 73 -2.82 -52.85 14.49
C LEU A 73 -3.55 -51.64 15.08
N ASN A 74 -3.68 -51.56 16.41
CA ASN A 74 -4.30 -50.40 17.07
C ASN A 74 -3.49 -49.11 16.85
N ARG A 75 -2.15 -49.18 16.90
CA ARG A 75 -1.29 -48.03 16.57
C ARG A 75 -1.46 -47.60 15.12
N LEU A 76 -1.52 -48.54 14.19
CA LEU A 76 -1.73 -48.25 12.77
C LEU A 76 -3.10 -47.59 12.55
N ARG A 77 -4.18 -48.10 13.15
CA ARG A 77 -5.53 -47.52 13.05
C ARG A 77 -5.60 -46.07 13.52
N GLN A 78 -4.88 -45.70 14.58
CA GLN A 78 -4.85 -44.32 15.07
C GLN A 78 -4.21 -43.35 14.07
N VAL A 79 -3.26 -43.83 13.27
CA VAL A 79 -2.39 -43.00 12.44
C VAL A 79 -2.88 -42.95 10.98
N LEU A 80 -3.73 -43.88 10.54
CA LEU A 80 -4.36 -43.96 9.21
C LEU A 80 -5.47 -42.90 8.99
N THR A 81 -5.17 -41.64 9.28
CA THR A 81 -6.05 -40.49 9.02
C THR A 81 -5.24 -39.27 8.55
N GLY A 82 -5.83 -38.49 7.64
CA GLY A 82 -5.28 -37.20 7.17
C GLY A 82 -4.10 -37.29 6.20
N ASP A 83 -3.34 -36.20 6.10
CA ASP A 83 -2.09 -36.14 5.34
C ASP A 83 -0.90 -36.66 6.16
N GLY A 84 0.06 -37.27 5.48
CA GLY A 84 1.22 -37.85 6.13
C GLY A 84 2.34 -38.21 5.16
N VAL A 85 3.47 -38.61 5.74
CA VAL A 85 4.59 -39.17 4.98
C VAL A 85 4.45 -40.69 4.99
N LEU A 86 4.34 -41.24 3.79
CA LEU A 86 4.43 -42.66 3.50
C LEU A 86 5.87 -42.98 3.09
N VAL A 87 6.52 -43.91 3.77
CA VAL A 87 7.78 -44.50 3.28
C VAL A 87 7.42 -45.72 2.45
N HIS A 88 7.54 -45.56 1.14
CA HIS A 88 7.36 -46.62 0.16
C HIS A 88 8.63 -47.48 0.07
N PRO A 89 8.52 -48.83 0.02
CA PRO A 89 9.69 -49.73 -0.03
C PRO A 89 10.67 -49.45 -1.19
N THR A 90 10.15 -49.20 -2.40
CA THR A 90 10.97 -48.89 -3.59
C THR A 90 11.12 -47.40 -3.92
N GLN A 91 10.14 -46.54 -3.61
CA GLN A 91 10.15 -45.12 -4.00
C GLN A 91 10.59 -44.15 -2.88
N GLY A 92 10.80 -44.65 -1.66
CA GLY A 92 11.22 -43.82 -0.53
C GLY A 92 10.06 -43.00 0.05
N SER A 93 10.37 -41.84 0.64
CA SER A 93 9.39 -41.01 1.35
C SER A 93 8.54 -40.20 0.38
N ILE A 94 7.23 -40.45 0.36
CA ILE A 94 6.22 -39.77 -0.44
C ILE A 94 5.22 -39.12 0.50
N ARG A 95 4.84 -37.87 0.22
CA ARG A 95 3.74 -37.21 0.93
C ARG A 95 2.42 -37.59 0.27
N CYS A 96 1.56 -38.24 1.03
CA CYS A 96 0.28 -38.76 0.56
C CYS A 96 -0.85 -38.39 1.52
N TRP A 97 -2.08 -38.56 1.05
CA TRP A 97 -3.30 -38.53 1.82
C TRP A 97 -3.84 -39.96 1.96
N CYS A 98 -4.17 -40.39 3.18
CA CYS A 98 -4.82 -41.69 3.37
C CYS A 98 -6.26 -41.63 2.88
N ASN A 99 -6.65 -42.47 1.92
CA ASN A 99 -8.03 -42.59 1.51
C ASN A 99 -8.79 -43.21 2.69
N GLY A 100 -9.79 -42.50 3.24
CA GLY A 100 -10.30 -42.71 4.61
C GLY A 100 -11.00 -44.07 4.87
N GLN A 101 -11.04 -44.97 3.89
CA GLN A 101 -11.56 -46.32 4.01
C GLN A 101 -10.43 -47.33 3.80
N TYR A 102 -10.21 -48.19 4.78
CA TYR A 102 -9.28 -49.33 4.70
C TYR A 102 -9.99 -50.60 5.17
N THR A 103 -9.67 -51.73 4.54
CA THR A 103 -10.27 -53.03 4.88
C THR A 103 -9.30 -53.81 5.75
N VAL A 104 -9.77 -54.32 6.89
CA VAL A 104 -9.00 -55.22 7.75
C VAL A 104 -9.61 -56.61 7.65
N LYS A 105 -8.81 -57.60 7.23
CA LYS A 105 -9.17 -59.01 7.17
C LYS A 105 -8.40 -59.75 8.24
N GLU A 106 -9.13 -60.31 9.20
CA GLU A 106 -8.61 -61.16 10.26
C GLU A 106 -9.31 -62.52 10.18
N ALA A 107 -8.55 -63.61 10.36
CA ALA A 107 -9.10 -64.95 10.43
C ALA A 107 -8.69 -65.63 11.76
N PRO A 108 -9.29 -65.22 12.90
CA PRO A 108 -8.81 -65.61 14.23
C PRO A 108 -8.83 -67.12 14.51
N ALA A 109 -9.69 -67.87 13.82
CA ALA A 109 -9.88 -69.31 14.01
C ALA A 109 -8.95 -70.18 13.15
N SER A 110 -8.40 -69.65 12.06
CA SER A 110 -7.58 -70.41 11.10
C SER A 110 -6.14 -69.91 10.98
N GLU A 111 -5.93 -68.60 11.16
CA GLU A 111 -4.63 -67.93 11.01
C GLU A 111 -4.44 -66.96 12.20
N GLY A 112 -4.30 -67.53 13.40
CA GLY A 112 -4.03 -66.76 14.61
C GLY A 112 -2.71 -65.99 14.53
N GLY A 113 -2.67 -64.75 15.02
CA GLY A 113 -1.46 -63.94 15.09
C GLY A 113 -1.15 -63.10 13.83
N CYS A 114 -2.09 -63.00 12.88
CA CYS A 114 -1.93 -62.16 11.69
C CYS A 114 -3.18 -61.31 11.39
N ALA A 115 -2.97 -60.09 10.89
CA ALA A 115 -4.01 -59.23 10.35
C ALA A 115 -3.56 -58.66 9.01
N ARG A 116 -4.39 -58.80 7.98
CA ARG A 116 -4.13 -58.27 6.63
C ARG A 116 -4.94 -56.98 6.42
N LEU A 117 -4.30 -55.93 5.93
CA LEU A 117 -4.90 -54.63 5.67
C LEU A 117 -4.77 -54.26 4.20
N GLU A 118 -5.85 -53.76 3.61
CA GLU A 118 -5.82 -53.11 2.31
C GLU A 118 -5.83 -51.59 2.54
N LEU A 119 -4.71 -50.94 2.26
CA LEU A 119 -4.50 -49.51 2.46
C LEU A 119 -4.47 -48.80 1.10
N SER A 120 -5.20 -47.69 0.95
CA SER A 120 -5.15 -46.83 -0.24
C SER A 120 -4.66 -45.45 0.13
N PHE A 121 -3.63 -44.97 -0.57
CA PHE A 121 -3.05 -43.64 -0.44
C PHE A 121 -3.13 -42.89 -1.76
N VAL A 122 -3.44 -41.61 -1.71
CA VAL A 122 -3.42 -40.74 -2.90
C VAL A 122 -2.33 -39.70 -2.72
N ARG A 123 -1.46 -39.53 -3.72
CA ARG A 123 -0.49 -38.43 -3.70
C ARG A 123 -1.24 -37.11 -3.86
N ALA A 124 -1.29 -36.31 -2.79
CA ALA A 124 -2.01 -35.05 -2.78
C ALA A 124 -1.13 -33.95 -2.18
N GLU A 125 -1.12 -32.78 -2.83
CA GLU A 125 -0.64 -31.55 -2.19
C GLU A 125 -1.69 -31.02 -1.20
N PRO A 126 -1.27 -30.33 -0.12
CA PRO A 126 -2.22 -29.61 0.72
C PRO A 126 -2.98 -28.59 -0.13
N ARG A 127 -4.31 -28.49 0.09
CA ARG A 127 -5.15 -27.49 -0.59
C ARG A 127 -4.57 -26.09 -0.39
N ARG A 128 -4.15 -25.45 -1.47
CA ARG A 128 -3.76 -24.03 -1.47
C ARG A 128 -5.05 -23.21 -1.58
N TYR A 129 -5.49 -22.63 -0.46
CA TYR A 129 -6.51 -21.59 -0.51
C TYR A 129 -5.87 -20.27 -0.97
N PRO A 130 -6.57 -19.43 -1.74
CA PRO A 130 -6.13 -18.06 -1.94
C PRO A 130 -6.06 -17.38 -0.56
N ALA A 131 -4.87 -16.90 -0.18
CA ALA A 131 -4.75 -16.04 0.98
C ALA A 131 -5.24 -14.64 0.59
N GLY A 132 -6.14 -14.05 1.39
CA GLY A 132 -6.57 -12.67 1.18
C GLY A 132 -5.37 -11.73 1.31
N VAL A 133 -5.03 -11.02 0.25
CA VAL A 133 -4.05 -9.93 0.30
C VAL A 133 -4.78 -8.69 0.82
N THR A 134 -4.25 -8.05 1.85
CA THR A 134 -4.82 -6.82 2.39
C THR A 134 -4.69 -5.69 1.37
N ASN A 135 -5.79 -4.99 1.09
CA ASN A 135 -5.77 -3.81 0.23
C ASN A 135 -5.20 -2.62 1.02
N THR A 136 -3.96 -2.22 0.71
CA THR A 136 -3.30 -1.11 1.40
C THR A 136 -3.96 0.24 1.10
N ALA A 137 -4.59 0.41 -0.06
CA ALA A 137 -5.32 1.63 -0.41
C ALA A 137 -6.56 1.82 0.48
N ASP A 138 -7.31 0.75 0.74
CA ASP A 138 -8.47 0.80 1.63
C ASP A 138 -8.04 1.12 3.08
N GLN A 139 -6.92 0.56 3.54
CA GLN A 139 -6.38 0.90 4.86
C GLN A 139 -6.02 2.39 5.00
N VAL A 140 -5.50 3.00 3.92
CA VAL A 140 -5.22 4.43 3.89
C VAL A 140 -6.51 5.25 3.92
N ALA A 141 -7.55 4.83 3.19
CA ALA A 141 -8.86 5.49 3.20
C ALA A 141 -9.50 5.44 4.59
N ASP A 142 -9.53 4.26 5.23
CA ASP A 142 -10.05 4.09 6.60
C ASP A 142 -9.27 4.95 7.61
N ALA A 143 -7.94 4.99 7.51
CA ALA A 143 -7.12 5.81 8.40
C ALA A 143 -7.34 7.31 8.16
N ALA A 144 -7.57 7.72 6.92
CA ALA A 144 -7.88 9.11 6.55
C ALA A 144 -9.24 9.54 7.11
N ASP A 145 -10.26 8.69 7.02
CA ASP A 145 -11.61 8.96 7.56
C ASP A 145 -11.58 9.07 9.09
N ASN A 146 -10.87 8.17 9.76
CA ASN A 146 -10.68 8.22 11.21
C ASN A 146 -9.93 9.49 11.65
N ALA A 147 -8.91 9.91 10.90
CA ALA A 147 -8.19 11.16 11.16
C ALA A 147 -9.07 12.39 10.93
N GLU A 148 -9.91 12.39 9.89
CA GLU A 148 -10.87 13.48 9.60
C GLU A 148 -11.87 13.65 10.76
N GLN A 149 -12.47 12.54 11.22
CA GLN A 149 -13.40 12.58 12.36
C GLN A 149 -12.71 13.09 13.63
N SER A 150 -11.52 12.58 13.95
CA SER A 150 -10.79 13.02 15.15
C SER A 150 -10.37 14.50 15.09
N LEU A 151 -10.08 15.04 13.90
CA LEU A 151 -9.84 16.47 13.69
C LEU A 151 -11.10 17.31 13.90
N LEU A 152 -12.26 16.83 13.43
CA LEU A 152 -13.56 17.48 13.67
C LEU A 152 -13.91 17.52 15.16
N ASP A 153 -13.69 16.40 15.86
CA ASP A 153 -13.93 16.29 17.29
C ASP A 153 -13.01 17.24 18.08
N SER A 154 -11.71 17.26 17.77
CA SER A 154 -10.76 18.20 18.41
C SER A 154 -11.12 19.66 18.12
N LEU A 155 -11.48 20.00 16.87
CA LEU A 155 -11.93 21.35 16.54
C LEU A 155 -13.15 21.75 17.38
N SER A 156 -14.13 20.86 17.49
CA SER A 156 -15.37 21.13 18.22
C SER A 156 -15.15 21.34 19.72
N ALA A 157 -14.19 20.64 20.31
CA ALA A 157 -13.89 20.74 21.73
C ALA A 157 -12.97 21.92 22.07
N ASN A 158 -12.06 22.30 21.16
CA ASN A 158 -11.01 23.28 21.41
C ASN A 158 -11.28 24.66 20.81
N LEU A 159 -12.28 24.81 19.94
CA LEU A 159 -12.68 26.10 19.35
C LEU A 159 -13.99 26.60 19.96
N ASP A 160 -13.91 27.59 20.84
CA ASP A 160 -15.10 28.26 21.41
C ASP A 160 -15.07 29.76 21.07
N LEU A 161 -15.78 30.12 20.00
CA LEU A 161 -15.85 31.50 19.52
C LEU A 161 -16.81 32.37 20.34
N ALA A 162 -17.71 31.78 21.13
CA ALA A 162 -18.67 32.51 21.95
C ALA A 162 -18.02 33.11 23.20
N LYS A 163 -16.92 32.52 23.69
CA LYS A 163 -16.12 33.06 24.80
C LYS A 163 -15.22 34.23 24.42
N LEU A 164 -15.09 34.55 23.13
CA LEU A 164 -14.24 35.64 22.66
C LEU A 164 -14.94 37.00 22.83
N THR A 165 -14.16 38.04 23.15
CA THR A 165 -14.62 39.43 23.15
C THR A 165 -14.94 39.90 21.72
N GLY A 166 -15.90 40.83 21.52
CA GLY A 166 -16.37 41.24 20.19
C GLY A 166 -15.27 41.53 19.15
N TRP A 167 -14.25 42.32 19.49
CA TRP A 167 -13.14 42.59 18.56
C TRP A 167 -12.29 41.35 18.22
N ALA A 168 -12.10 40.43 19.19
CA ALA A 168 -11.32 39.20 19.02
C ALA A 168 -12.11 38.18 18.19
N HIS A 169 -13.43 38.11 18.45
CA HIS A 169 -14.37 37.33 17.66
C HIS A 169 -14.35 37.77 16.18
N ASP A 170 -14.51 39.07 15.90
CA ASP A 170 -14.50 39.61 14.54
C ASP A 170 -13.17 39.36 13.82
N ASN A 171 -12.04 39.48 14.53
CA ASN A 171 -10.74 39.20 13.95
C ASN A 171 -10.56 37.70 13.61
N VAL A 172 -10.93 36.79 14.52
CA VAL A 172 -10.88 35.35 14.23
C VAL A 172 -11.78 34.99 13.05
N LEU A 173 -12.99 35.56 12.97
CA LEU A 173 -13.87 35.40 11.80
C LEU A 173 -13.21 35.90 10.50
N SER A 174 -12.59 37.07 10.54
CA SER A 174 -11.85 37.61 9.39
C SER A 174 -10.71 36.68 8.97
N ARG A 175 -9.98 36.09 9.92
CA ARG A 175 -8.91 35.13 9.65
C ARG A 175 -9.42 33.82 9.08
N ILE A 176 -10.55 33.30 9.58
CA ILE A 176 -11.22 32.14 9.01
C ILE A 176 -11.57 32.40 7.54
N ARG A 177 -12.14 33.58 7.23
CA ARG A 177 -12.46 33.98 5.84
C ARG A 177 -11.23 33.98 4.96
N SER A 178 -10.16 34.67 5.36
CA SER A 178 -8.91 34.71 4.58
C SER A 178 -8.28 33.33 4.40
N GLY A 179 -8.36 32.47 5.42
CA GLY A 179 -7.91 31.08 5.33
C GLY A 179 -8.73 30.27 4.31
N LEU A 180 -10.06 30.37 4.38
CA LEU A 180 -10.98 29.73 3.42
C LEU A 180 -10.75 30.21 1.99
N ASP A 181 -10.60 31.52 1.77
CA ASP A 181 -10.31 32.09 0.45
C ASP A 181 -9.00 31.55 -0.12
N THR A 182 -7.96 31.45 0.72
CA THR A 182 -6.65 30.93 0.31
C THR A 182 -6.71 29.44 -0.04
N LEU A 183 -7.44 28.65 0.74
CA LEU A 183 -7.65 27.22 0.46
C LEU A 183 -8.45 27.03 -0.81
N TRP A 184 -9.51 27.82 -0.99
CA TRP A 184 -10.33 27.81 -2.18
C TRP A 184 -9.51 28.16 -3.42
N ASP A 185 -8.77 29.25 -3.40
CA ASP A 185 -7.89 29.64 -4.52
C ASP A 185 -6.90 28.51 -4.84
N GLY A 186 -6.30 27.90 -3.81
CA GLY A 186 -5.36 26.79 -3.95
C GLY A 186 -5.96 25.52 -4.56
N ILE A 187 -7.22 25.21 -4.23
CA ILE A 187 -7.93 23.99 -4.69
C ILE A 187 -8.77 24.26 -5.95
N SER A 188 -9.08 25.52 -6.27
CA SER A 188 -9.94 25.90 -7.40
C SER A 188 -9.43 25.40 -8.75
N PHE A 189 -8.10 25.27 -8.93
CA PHE A 189 -7.51 24.67 -10.12
C PHE A 189 -7.95 23.21 -10.30
N VAL A 190 -7.94 22.44 -9.22
CA VAL A 190 -8.40 21.05 -9.17
C VAL A 190 -9.90 21.02 -9.49
N ASN A 191 -10.70 21.86 -8.83
CA ASN A 191 -12.15 21.92 -9.05
C ASN A 191 -12.55 22.35 -10.49
N ARG A 192 -11.75 23.18 -11.17
CA ARG A 192 -11.98 23.59 -12.57
C ARG A 192 -11.76 22.46 -13.57
N ILE A 193 -10.94 21.46 -13.23
CA ILE A 193 -10.77 20.27 -14.09
C ILE A 193 -12.04 19.41 -14.07
N TYR A 194 -12.86 19.49 -13.00
CA TYR A 194 -14.02 18.62 -12.77
C TYR A 194 -15.38 19.33 -12.90
N ASP A 195 -15.65 20.01 -14.03
CA ASP A 195 -16.84 20.84 -14.29
C ASP A 195 -18.23 20.22 -13.95
N THR A 196 -18.32 18.94 -13.59
CA THR A 196 -19.53 18.27 -13.08
C THR A 196 -19.80 18.50 -11.57
N TYR A 197 -18.81 18.96 -10.78
CA TYR A 197 -18.97 19.35 -9.36
C TYR A 197 -19.53 20.77 -9.16
N ASN A 198 -19.77 21.51 -10.24
CA ASN A 198 -20.22 22.91 -10.24
C ASN A 198 -21.64 23.14 -9.69
N SER A 199 -22.41 22.09 -9.38
CA SER A 199 -23.75 22.24 -8.76
C SER A 199 -23.68 22.44 -7.24
N LEU A 200 -22.65 21.92 -6.56
CA LEU A 200 -22.39 22.18 -5.13
C LEU A 200 -21.67 23.53 -4.93
N VAL A 201 -20.84 23.93 -5.89
CA VAL A 201 -20.08 25.19 -5.86
C VAL A 201 -20.99 26.43 -5.98
N ARG A 202 -22.19 26.34 -6.56
CA ARG A 202 -23.16 27.45 -6.50
C ARG A 202 -23.75 27.70 -5.10
N GLN A 203 -23.65 26.75 -4.18
CA GLN A 203 -24.03 26.95 -2.77
C GLN A 203 -22.93 27.65 -1.95
N TYR A 204 -21.71 27.73 -2.50
CA TYR A 204 -20.49 28.28 -1.89
C TYR A 204 -20.49 29.81 -1.71
N ILE A 205 -21.22 30.56 -2.56
CA ILE A 205 -21.21 32.04 -2.53
C ILE A 205 -21.97 32.60 -1.32
N THR A 206 -22.79 31.78 -0.65
CA THR A 206 -23.65 32.22 0.46
C THR A 206 -23.35 31.42 1.73
N PHE A 207 -22.11 31.46 2.22
CA PHE A 207 -21.82 31.03 3.58
C PHE A 207 -22.20 32.15 4.57
N PRO A 208 -23.26 32.02 5.39
CA PRO A 208 -23.44 32.87 6.55
C PRO A 208 -22.40 32.47 7.61
N LEU A 209 -21.14 32.92 7.44
CA LEU A 209 -20.03 32.60 8.34
C LEU A 209 -20.32 32.94 9.80
N ASN A 210 -21.17 33.94 10.04
CA ASN A 210 -21.57 34.32 11.40
C ASN A 210 -22.45 33.25 12.07
N GLU A 211 -23.31 32.55 11.31
CA GLU A 211 -24.13 31.44 11.83
C GLU A 211 -23.31 30.15 11.93
N LEU A 212 -22.39 29.95 10.98
CA LEU A 212 -21.60 28.73 10.91
C LEU A 212 -20.46 28.70 11.94
N ALA A 213 -19.87 29.87 12.23
CA ALA A 213 -18.87 30.01 13.29
C ALA A 213 -19.48 29.83 14.69
N ALA A 214 -20.80 30.00 14.85
CA ALA A 214 -21.47 29.69 16.10
C ALA A 214 -21.45 28.19 16.44
N ILE A 215 -21.23 27.31 15.43
CA ILE A 215 -21.17 25.86 15.60
C ILE A 215 -19.88 25.33 14.94
N PRO A 216 -18.77 25.19 15.70
CA PRO A 216 -17.46 24.75 15.20
C PRO A 216 -17.49 23.44 14.38
N SER A 217 -18.34 22.48 14.75
CA SER A 217 -18.46 21.20 14.02
C SER A 217 -19.05 21.36 12.61
N LEU A 218 -19.98 22.30 12.42
CA LEU A 218 -20.51 22.63 11.09
C LEU A 218 -19.48 23.35 10.24
N LEU A 219 -18.73 24.29 10.82
CA LEU A 219 -17.60 24.94 10.15
C LEU A 219 -16.57 23.90 9.69
N GLY A 220 -16.16 23.01 10.61
CA GLY A 220 -15.21 21.94 10.31
C GLY A 220 -15.69 21.03 9.18
N ARG A 221 -16.93 20.54 9.25
CA ARG A 221 -17.48 19.66 8.22
C ARG A 221 -17.53 20.33 6.85
N ARG A 222 -17.82 21.63 6.81
CA ARG A 222 -17.83 22.41 5.56
C ARG A 222 -16.43 22.56 4.99
N ILE A 223 -15.42 22.79 5.82
CA ILE A 223 -14.02 22.81 5.37
C ILE A 223 -13.62 21.44 4.82
N CYS A 224 -13.98 20.35 5.50
CA CYS A 224 -13.73 19.00 4.98
C CYS A 224 -14.40 18.78 3.62
N ASP A 225 -15.67 19.17 3.48
CA ASP A 225 -16.41 19.09 2.21
C ASP A 225 -15.71 19.86 1.06
N LEU A 226 -15.03 20.98 1.35
CA LEU A 226 -14.26 21.74 0.34
C LEU A 226 -12.99 21.02 -0.15
N THR A 227 -12.42 20.17 0.69
CA THR A 227 -11.19 19.43 0.39
C THR A 227 -11.46 18.00 -0.10
N LYS A 228 -12.73 17.60 -0.20
CA LYS A 228 -13.10 16.29 -0.74
C LYS A 228 -12.75 16.24 -2.22
N ILE A 229 -12.05 15.18 -2.59
CA ILE A 229 -11.76 14.83 -3.96
C ILE A 229 -12.61 13.63 -4.37
N PRO A 230 -12.94 13.46 -5.67
CA PRO A 230 -13.61 12.27 -6.18
C PRO A 230 -12.85 10.98 -5.84
N GLU A 231 -13.57 9.88 -5.67
CA GLU A 231 -12.99 8.54 -5.41
C GLU A 231 -12.36 7.93 -6.68
N THR A 232 -12.68 8.46 -7.86
CA THR A 232 -12.18 7.98 -9.15
C THR A 232 -11.53 9.12 -9.94
N LEU A 233 -10.26 9.37 -9.68
CA LEU A 233 -9.41 10.30 -10.42
C LEU A 233 -8.49 9.55 -11.37
N THR A 234 -8.16 10.17 -12.50
CA THR A 234 -7.01 9.72 -13.30
C THR A 234 -5.70 10.02 -12.55
N SER A 235 -4.62 9.30 -12.86
CA SER A 235 -3.32 9.53 -12.19
C SER A 235 -2.83 10.99 -12.31
N ASN A 236 -2.97 11.62 -13.47
CA ASN A 236 -2.56 13.01 -13.70
C ASN A 236 -3.38 14.01 -12.86
N GLU A 237 -4.68 13.74 -12.74
CA GLU A 237 -5.62 14.47 -11.92
C GLU A 237 -5.29 14.35 -10.43
N ALA A 238 -4.98 13.13 -9.97
CA ALA A 238 -4.52 12.86 -8.61
C ALA A 238 -3.19 13.58 -8.30
N TRP A 239 -2.24 13.62 -9.24
CA TRP A 239 -1.02 14.43 -9.11
C TRP A 239 -1.32 15.93 -8.96
N SER A 240 -2.30 16.45 -9.71
CA SER A 240 -2.70 17.85 -9.60
C SER A 240 -3.34 18.18 -8.24
N ALA A 241 -4.18 17.29 -7.72
CA ALA A 241 -4.80 17.41 -6.41
C ALA A 241 -3.78 17.35 -5.27
N PHE A 242 -2.82 16.42 -5.37
CA PHE A 242 -1.68 16.36 -4.46
C PHE A 242 -0.85 17.64 -4.49
N GLY A 243 -0.52 18.15 -5.69
CA GLY A 243 0.22 19.39 -5.86
C GLY A 243 -0.48 20.59 -5.22
N ALA A 244 -1.79 20.72 -5.41
CA ALA A 244 -2.61 21.75 -4.77
C ALA A 244 -2.59 21.63 -3.23
N ALA A 245 -2.75 20.42 -2.70
CA ALA A 245 -2.67 20.16 -1.26
C ALA A 245 -1.30 20.51 -0.68
N ARG A 246 -0.23 20.03 -1.34
CA ARG A 246 1.16 20.30 -0.97
C ARG A 246 1.46 21.80 -0.94
N ASN A 247 0.95 22.55 -1.92
CA ASN A 247 1.13 23.99 -2.01
C ASN A 247 0.41 24.79 -0.90
N LEU A 248 -0.43 24.14 -0.09
CA LEU A 248 -1.12 24.72 1.05
C LEU A 248 -0.50 24.29 2.39
N TRP A 249 0.40 23.29 2.40
CA TRP A 249 1.15 22.92 3.59
C TRP A 249 2.07 24.04 4.07
N LYS A 250 2.35 24.04 5.37
CA LYS A 250 3.31 24.97 5.96
C LYS A 250 4.69 24.81 5.34
N ALA A 251 5.31 25.94 5.02
CA ALA A 251 6.72 25.95 4.66
C ALA A 251 7.58 25.47 5.85
N PRO A 252 8.63 24.66 5.62
CA PRO A 252 9.59 24.30 6.65
C PRO A 252 10.11 25.54 7.40
N THR A 253 10.37 25.42 8.69
CA THR A 253 10.75 26.57 9.54
C THR A 253 11.97 27.33 9.02
N GLU A 254 12.90 26.67 8.31
CA GLU A 254 14.08 27.30 7.71
C GLU A 254 13.74 28.26 6.54
N THR A 255 12.70 27.99 5.74
CA THR A 255 12.28 28.84 4.62
C THR A 255 11.44 30.04 5.03
N ARG A 256 10.87 30.05 6.24
CA ARG A 256 10.09 31.19 6.79
C ARG A 256 10.91 32.48 6.92
N SER A 257 12.20 32.38 7.25
CA SER A 257 13.11 33.52 7.40
C SER A 257 13.44 34.22 6.06
N LEU A 258 13.25 33.51 4.95
CA LEU A 258 13.57 33.98 3.60
C LEU A 258 12.34 34.59 2.91
N LEU A 259 11.13 34.08 3.21
CA LEU A 259 9.85 34.58 2.69
C LEU A 259 9.40 35.90 3.31
N SER A 260 9.93 36.26 4.49
CA SER A 260 9.63 37.50 5.19
C SER A 260 10.39 38.73 4.65
N GLN A 261 11.20 38.58 3.59
CA GLN A 261 11.86 39.72 2.94
C GLN A 261 10.87 40.40 1.99
N THR A 262 10.46 41.62 2.34
CA THR A 262 9.44 42.44 1.66
C THR A 262 9.63 42.51 0.13
N PRO A 263 8.54 42.39 -0.67
CA PRO A 263 8.60 42.62 -2.11
C PRO A 263 8.84 44.10 -2.41
N SER A 264 9.84 44.39 -3.25
CA SER A 264 10.02 45.72 -3.84
C SER A 264 8.86 46.06 -4.80
N PRO A 265 8.36 47.31 -4.85
CA PRO A 265 7.08 47.67 -5.49
C PRO A 265 7.07 47.70 -7.03
N SER A 266 8.03 47.06 -7.70
CA SER A 266 8.10 47.03 -9.18
C SER A 266 8.54 45.65 -9.67
N GLY A 267 7.55 44.80 -9.95
CA GLY A 267 7.75 43.51 -10.60
C GLY A 267 6.70 42.49 -10.20
N LEU A 268 6.20 41.74 -11.19
CA LEU A 268 5.47 40.49 -11.00
C LEU A 268 6.19 39.63 -9.93
N PRO A 269 5.47 38.86 -9.10
CA PRO A 269 6.05 38.15 -7.96
C PRO A 269 7.27 37.35 -8.41
N GLN A 270 8.45 37.76 -7.93
CA GLN A 270 9.71 37.10 -8.25
C GLN A 270 9.61 35.67 -7.74
N ALA A 271 9.58 34.71 -8.67
CA ALA A 271 9.91 33.34 -8.38
C ALA A 271 11.25 33.34 -7.63
N ILE A 272 11.28 32.62 -6.50
CA ILE A 272 12.46 32.42 -5.66
C ILE A 272 13.69 32.19 -6.54
N SER A 273 14.78 32.91 -6.25
CA SER A 273 15.98 32.86 -7.07
C SER A 273 16.43 31.40 -7.35
N PRO A 274 16.91 31.08 -8.57
CA PRO A 274 17.22 29.71 -8.97
C PRO A 274 18.29 29.03 -8.10
N ALA A 275 19.15 29.82 -7.45
CA ALA A 275 20.14 29.32 -6.48
C ALA A 275 19.50 28.79 -5.18
N ILE A 276 18.35 29.35 -4.76
CA ILE A 276 17.62 28.95 -3.56
C ILE A 276 16.67 27.77 -3.89
N ALA A 277 16.08 27.75 -5.08
CA ALA A 277 15.37 26.57 -5.59
C ALA A 277 16.29 25.35 -5.68
N ALA A 278 17.59 25.54 -5.98
CA ALA A 278 18.59 24.47 -6.01
C ALA A 278 18.96 23.93 -4.61
N ALA A 279 18.92 24.74 -3.56
CA ALA A 279 19.21 24.30 -2.18
C ALA A 279 18.12 23.37 -1.61
N TYR A 280 16.87 23.52 -2.06
CA TYR A 280 15.71 22.71 -1.65
C TYR A 280 15.22 21.74 -2.74
N ALA A 281 15.91 21.67 -3.87
CA ALA A 281 15.66 20.71 -4.95
C ALA A 281 15.60 19.22 -4.53
N PRO A 282 16.38 18.73 -3.53
CA PRO A 282 16.23 17.35 -3.09
C PRO A 282 14.90 17.04 -2.38
N ALA A 283 14.11 18.06 -2.01
CA ALA A 283 12.79 17.93 -1.38
C ALA A 283 11.63 18.42 -2.27
N GLY A 284 11.87 18.79 -3.54
CA GLY A 284 10.81 19.24 -4.46
C GLY A 284 9.99 20.45 -3.98
N PHE A 285 10.54 21.26 -3.07
CA PHE A 285 9.82 22.35 -2.40
C PHE A 285 9.99 23.67 -3.17
N VAL A 286 8.89 24.21 -3.71
CA VAL A 286 8.80 25.57 -4.23
C VAL A 286 7.84 26.35 -3.34
N PRO A 287 8.30 27.36 -2.59
CA PRO A 287 7.41 28.17 -1.77
C PRO A 287 6.32 28.82 -2.62
N SER A 288 5.06 28.69 -2.19
CA SER A 288 3.91 29.23 -2.91
C SER A 288 3.37 30.48 -2.23
N ALA A 289 2.80 31.42 -3.01
CA ALA A 289 2.13 32.59 -2.45
C ALA A 289 0.93 32.21 -1.55
N ALA A 290 0.34 31.03 -1.77
CA ALA A 290 -0.74 30.51 -0.94
C ALA A 290 -0.24 30.09 0.46
N GLN A 291 0.96 29.50 0.57
CA GLN A 291 1.56 29.16 1.86
C GLN A 291 1.78 30.39 2.73
N ALA A 292 2.29 31.48 2.14
CA ALA A 292 2.52 32.74 2.84
C ALA A 292 1.21 33.37 3.33
N LYS A 293 0.20 33.43 2.46
CA LYS A 293 -1.14 33.92 2.81
C LYS A 293 -1.80 33.10 3.91
N LEU A 294 -1.69 31.76 3.85
CA LEU A 294 -2.27 30.87 4.85
C LEU A 294 -1.55 31.00 6.19
N ALA A 295 -0.22 31.09 6.18
CA ALA A 295 0.57 31.34 7.38
C ALA A 295 0.21 32.70 8.00
N GLU A 296 0.06 33.76 7.19
CA GLU A 296 -0.35 35.08 7.65
C GLU A 296 -1.78 35.07 8.20
N ALA A 297 -2.70 34.31 7.60
CA ALA A 297 -4.08 34.20 8.06
C ALA A 297 -4.17 33.68 9.50
N PHE A 298 -3.31 32.74 9.88
CA PHE A 298 -3.34 32.13 11.23
C PHE A 298 -2.27 32.66 12.18
N THR A 299 -1.44 33.62 11.76
CA THR A 299 -0.48 34.27 12.66
C THR A 299 -1.19 35.38 13.45
N PRO A 300 -1.25 35.30 14.80
CA PRO A 300 -1.84 36.36 15.60
C PRO A 300 -1.03 37.66 15.43
N PRO A 301 -1.70 38.83 15.39
CA PRO A 301 -1.00 40.10 15.25
C PRO A 301 -0.07 40.34 16.44
N ALA A 302 1.18 40.75 16.16
CA ALA A 302 2.16 41.05 17.19
C ALA A 302 1.66 42.21 18.07
N SER A 303 1.49 41.96 19.37
CA SER A 303 1.09 42.97 20.34
C SER A 303 2.01 42.94 21.56
N PRO A 304 2.48 44.10 22.06
CA PRO A 304 3.24 44.15 23.31
C PRO A 304 2.38 43.82 24.54
N TYR A 305 1.05 43.76 24.40
CA TYR A 305 0.12 43.46 25.48
C TYR A 305 -0.44 42.04 25.37
N GLN A 306 -0.12 41.17 26.34
CA GLN A 306 -0.67 39.83 26.46
C GLN A 306 -1.92 39.81 27.35
N THR A 307 -3.03 40.33 26.84
CA THR A 307 -4.33 40.24 27.55
C THR A 307 -4.93 38.84 27.42
N ALA A 308 -5.81 38.45 28.34
CA ALA A 308 -6.50 37.15 28.28
C ALA A 308 -7.25 36.96 26.95
N ALA A 309 -7.86 38.03 26.42
CA ALA A 309 -8.53 38.01 25.12
C ALA A 309 -7.57 37.78 23.94
N ARG A 310 -6.35 38.33 23.98
CA ARG A 310 -5.29 38.06 22.98
C ARG A 310 -4.77 36.62 23.04
N GLN A 311 -4.64 36.07 24.24
CA GLN A 311 -4.26 34.67 24.43
C GLN A 311 -5.35 33.72 23.90
N ALA A 312 -6.62 34.03 24.16
CA ALA A 312 -7.75 33.27 23.63
C ALA A 312 -7.82 33.34 22.08
N GLU A 313 -7.64 34.53 21.49
CA GLU A 313 -7.54 34.72 20.04
C GLU A 313 -6.41 33.86 19.44
N ALA A 314 -5.21 33.94 20.00
CA ALA A 314 -4.05 33.18 19.53
C ALA A 314 -4.27 31.66 19.63
N GLN A 315 -4.94 31.20 20.70
CA GLN A 315 -5.31 29.80 20.86
C GLN A 315 -6.32 29.36 19.78
N SER A 316 -7.37 30.14 19.54
CA SER A 316 -8.36 29.84 18.49
C SER A 316 -7.72 29.77 17.09
N LEU A 317 -6.86 30.74 16.76
CA LEU A 317 -6.14 30.73 15.47
C LEU A 317 -5.21 29.52 15.33
N LYS A 318 -4.54 29.11 16.41
CA LYS A 318 -3.70 27.91 16.41
C LYS A 318 -4.51 26.62 16.23
N THR A 319 -5.67 26.49 16.88
CA THR A 319 -6.58 25.35 16.69
C THR A 319 -7.07 25.28 15.23
N LEU A 320 -7.47 26.41 14.65
CA LEU A 320 -7.88 26.50 13.25
C LEU A 320 -6.74 26.13 12.31
N GLU A 321 -5.54 26.69 12.51
CA GLU A 321 -4.36 26.40 11.70
C GLU A 321 -4.06 24.90 11.66
N ARG A 322 -4.10 24.22 12.81
CA ARG A 322 -3.89 22.76 12.88
C ARG A 322 -4.97 22.00 12.13
N PHE A 323 -6.24 22.36 12.34
CA PHE A 323 -7.36 21.74 11.67
C PHE A 323 -7.23 21.87 10.14
N PHE A 324 -6.95 23.06 9.63
CA PHE A 324 -6.75 23.29 8.20
C PHE A 324 -5.56 22.49 7.64
N ASN A 325 -4.41 22.48 8.32
CA ASN A 325 -3.27 21.70 7.87
C ASN A 325 -3.57 20.19 7.90
N GLY A 326 -4.31 19.70 8.89
CA GLY A 326 -4.73 18.30 8.97
C GLY A 326 -5.64 17.89 7.82
N VAL A 327 -6.68 18.68 7.56
CA VAL A 327 -7.64 18.42 6.48
C VAL A 327 -6.98 18.47 5.09
N VAL A 328 -6.11 19.46 4.84
CA VAL A 328 -5.33 19.53 3.59
C VAL A 328 -4.38 18.33 3.45
N THR A 329 -3.80 17.84 4.55
CA THR A 329 -2.96 16.63 4.53
C THR A 329 -3.79 15.39 4.21
N ILE A 330 -5.01 15.27 4.73
CA ILE A 330 -5.94 14.19 4.39
C ILE A 330 -6.31 14.23 2.90
N MET A 331 -6.58 15.40 2.34
CA MET A 331 -6.77 15.58 0.90
C MET A 331 -5.57 15.08 0.09
N ALA A 332 -4.35 15.43 0.51
CA ALA A 332 -3.13 14.95 -0.13
C ALA A 332 -3.00 13.42 -0.06
N VAL A 333 -3.32 12.82 1.10
CA VAL A 333 -3.28 11.38 1.31
C VAL A 333 -4.25 10.67 0.37
N ARG A 334 -5.51 11.13 0.30
CA ARG A 334 -6.52 10.57 -0.61
C ARG A 334 -6.11 10.72 -2.08
N ALA A 335 -5.45 11.82 -2.44
CA ALA A 335 -4.93 12.01 -3.78
C ALA A 335 -3.81 10.99 -4.10
N VAL A 336 -2.85 10.80 -3.20
CA VAL A 336 -1.73 9.86 -3.41
C VAL A 336 -2.16 8.39 -3.49
N ALA A 337 -3.24 8.02 -2.79
CA ALA A 337 -3.84 6.69 -2.94
C ALA A 337 -4.29 6.39 -4.38
N GLN A 338 -4.64 7.42 -5.16
CA GLN A 338 -5.13 7.31 -6.56
C GLN A 338 -4.06 7.60 -7.63
N ILE A 339 -2.86 8.03 -7.23
CA ILE A 339 -1.74 8.27 -8.16
C ILE A 339 -1.23 6.93 -8.71
N GLU A 340 -0.80 6.86 -9.96
CA GLU A 340 0.06 5.76 -10.44
C GLU A 340 1.53 6.16 -10.31
N LEU A 341 2.32 5.36 -9.60
CA LEU A 341 3.74 5.65 -9.36
C LEU A 341 4.56 5.18 -10.56
N GLY A 342 5.32 6.09 -11.17
CA GLY A 342 6.14 5.77 -12.35
C GLY A 342 7.53 5.23 -12.01
N ASN A 343 8.08 5.58 -10.85
CA ASN A 343 9.42 5.14 -10.44
C ASN A 343 9.61 5.18 -8.91
N TYR A 344 10.68 4.52 -8.45
CA TYR A 344 11.01 4.46 -7.02
C TYR A 344 11.31 5.83 -6.40
N ASP A 345 11.96 6.74 -7.15
CA ASP A 345 12.33 8.07 -6.64
C ASP A 345 11.10 8.94 -6.33
N GLN A 346 10.05 8.84 -7.15
CA GLN A 346 8.75 9.48 -6.89
C GLN A 346 8.14 8.96 -5.59
N ALA A 347 8.16 7.64 -5.38
CA ALA A 347 7.66 7.04 -4.14
C ALA A 347 8.47 7.51 -2.92
N LEU A 348 9.80 7.61 -3.05
CA LEU A 348 10.68 8.09 -1.99
C LEU A 348 10.43 9.57 -1.65
N ALA A 349 10.21 10.42 -2.66
CA ALA A 349 9.86 11.83 -2.46
C ALA A 349 8.55 11.96 -1.68
N LEU A 350 7.47 11.32 -2.15
CA LEU A 350 6.18 11.30 -1.48
C LEU A 350 6.28 10.81 -0.03
N ARG A 351 7.03 9.73 0.20
CA ARG A 351 7.27 9.18 1.53
C ARG A 351 7.96 10.19 2.45
N THR A 352 8.94 10.92 1.94
CA THR A 352 9.69 11.93 2.70
C THR A 352 8.77 13.09 3.07
N ASP A 353 7.98 13.57 2.11
CA ASP A 353 7.05 14.67 2.28
C ASP A 353 5.96 14.37 3.31
N PHE A 354 5.29 13.22 3.19
CA PHE A 354 4.29 12.80 4.17
C PHE A 354 4.89 12.53 5.54
N ASN A 355 6.08 11.94 5.59
CA ASN A 355 6.74 11.71 6.87
C ASN A 355 7.02 13.04 7.57
N GLN A 356 7.50 14.06 6.87
CA GLN A 356 7.71 15.38 7.45
C GLN A 356 6.38 16.00 7.90
N GLN A 357 5.43 16.16 6.97
CA GLN A 357 4.17 16.86 7.22
C GLN A 357 3.35 16.21 8.35
N ILE A 358 3.17 14.88 8.31
CA ILE A 358 2.37 14.20 9.34
C ILE A 358 3.11 14.19 10.69
N THR A 359 4.45 14.15 10.71
CA THR A 359 5.20 14.28 11.97
C THR A 359 5.02 15.66 12.60
N GLU A 360 5.03 16.73 11.80
CA GLU A 360 4.74 18.08 12.30
C GLU A 360 3.33 18.18 12.89
N LEU A 361 2.33 17.54 12.26
CA LEU A 361 0.97 17.47 12.79
C LEU A 361 0.88 16.66 14.10
N ILE A 362 1.56 15.52 14.19
CA ILE A 362 1.62 14.68 15.39
C ILE A 362 2.27 15.44 16.57
N LEU A 363 3.35 16.19 16.30
CA LEU A 363 3.98 17.05 17.29
C LEU A 363 3.06 18.20 17.72
N ALA A 364 2.32 18.79 16.77
CA ALA A 364 1.39 19.87 17.06
C ALA A 364 0.18 19.41 17.88
N SER A 365 -0.30 18.18 17.68
CA SER A 365 -1.44 17.58 18.40
C SER A 365 -1.09 17.17 19.82
N ALA A 366 0.18 16.86 20.12
CA ALA A 366 0.63 16.56 21.49
C ALA A 366 0.47 17.76 22.45
N ALA A 367 0.40 18.97 21.92
CA ALA A 367 0.18 20.20 22.68
C ALA A 367 -1.31 20.60 22.79
N GLU A 368 -2.25 19.72 22.42
CA GLU A 368 -3.68 19.98 22.58
C GLU A 368 -4.18 19.53 23.96
N PRO A 369 -5.09 20.29 24.58
CA PRO A 369 -5.84 19.79 25.72
C PRO A 369 -6.57 18.52 25.29
N VAL A 370 -6.52 17.47 26.13
CA VAL A 370 -7.38 16.30 25.93
C VAL A 370 -8.82 16.73 26.16
N GLY A 371 -9.48 17.11 25.07
CA GLY A 371 -10.87 17.52 25.03
C GLY A 371 -11.44 17.03 23.72
N GLY A 372 -12.28 16.02 23.79
CA GLY A 372 -12.90 15.37 22.64
C GLY A 372 -13.81 14.26 23.11
N VAL A 373 -14.89 14.01 22.37
CA VAL A 373 -15.81 12.91 22.61
C VAL A 373 -15.32 11.71 21.80
N GLY A 374 -14.54 10.80 22.40
CA GLY A 374 -14.05 9.60 21.72
C GLY A 374 -12.90 8.91 22.44
N GLU A 375 -12.70 7.62 22.17
CA GLU A 375 -11.58 6.83 22.73
C GLU A 375 -10.25 7.07 22.00
N THR A 376 -10.27 7.59 20.77
CA THR A 376 -9.08 7.81 19.93
C THR A 376 -8.71 9.28 19.89
N THR A 377 -7.50 9.62 20.36
CA THR A 377 -7.00 11.00 20.29
C THR A 377 -6.60 11.37 18.87
N THR A 378 -6.58 12.67 18.54
CA THR A 378 -6.08 13.16 17.25
C THR A 378 -4.63 12.75 17.02
N HIS A 379 -3.83 12.65 18.08
CA HIS A 379 -2.49 12.11 18.02
C HIS A 379 -2.48 10.65 17.52
N ASP A 380 -3.28 9.78 18.13
CA ASP A 380 -3.35 8.36 17.75
C ASP A 380 -3.88 8.18 16.32
N ALA A 381 -4.89 8.96 15.94
CA ALA A 381 -5.46 8.94 14.60
C ALA A 381 -4.43 9.36 13.54
N LEU A 382 -3.63 10.41 13.80
CA LEU A 382 -2.55 10.83 12.91
C LEU A 382 -1.38 9.83 12.86
N VAL A 383 -1.06 9.14 13.96
CA VAL A 383 -0.07 8.06 13.97
C VAL A 383 -0.55 6.88 13.11
N ARG A 384 -1.82 6.50 13.21
CA ARG A 384 -2.43 5.47 12.35
C ARG A 384 -2.40 5.88 10.88
N LEU A 385 -2.78 7.13 10.57
CA LEU A 385 -2.70 7.70 9.22
C LEU A 385 -1.29 7.63 8.66
N LYS A 386 -0.28 8.08 9.43
CA LYS A 386 1.13 8.00 9.04
C LYS A 386 1.53 6.57 8.71
N THR A 387 1.16 5.63 9.57
CA THR A 387 1.52 4.22 9.41
C THR A 387 0.89 3.62 8.15
N ALA A 388 -0.40 3.88 7.91
CA ALA A 388 -1.11 3.41 6.73
C ALA A 388 -0.51 3.97 5.43
N VAL A 389 -0.27 5.28 5.36
CA VAL A 389 0.30 5.95 4.17
C VAL A 389 1.69 5.43 3.82
N LEU A 390 2.56 5.29 4.84
CA LEU A 390 3.90 4.78 4.63
C LEU A 390 3.90 3.30 4.22
N ALA A 391 2.97 2.50 4.77
CA ALA A 391 2.80 1.10 4.39
C ALA A 391 2.30 0.95 2.94
N ASP A 392 1.34 1.77 2.51
CA ASP A 392 0.84 1.79 1.12
C ASP A 392 1.94 2.16 0.12
N LEU A 393 2.64 3.27 0.37
CA LEU A 393 3.76 3.69 -0.47
C LEU A 393 4.88 2.64 -0.51
N GLN A 394 5.14 1.95 0.61
CA GLN A 394 6.11 0.86 0.65
C GLN A 394 5.65 -0.37 -0.15
N ALA A 395 4.38 -0.76 -0.04
CA ALA A 395 3.82 -1.88 -0.79
C ALA A 395 3.89 -1.60 -2.30
N ARG A 396 3.48 -0.41 -2.72
CA ARG A 396 3.42 0.00 -4.12
C ARG A 396 4.79 0.31 -4.73
N SER A 397 5.79 0.63 -3.92
CA SER A 397 7.17 0.88 -4.39
C SER A 397 8.03 -0.37 -4.54
N ARG A 398 7.55 -1.54 -4.07
CA ARG A 398 8.33 -2.78 -4.06
C ARG A 398 8.78 -3.22 -5.45
N ASP A 399 7.89 -3.10 -6.43
CA ASP A 399 8.10 -3.57 -7.80
C ASP A 399 8.44 -2.41 -8.77
N LEU A 400 8.63 -1.18 -8.25
CA LEU A 400 8.97 -0.03 -9.08
C LEU A 400 10.44 -0.06 -9.49
N ALA A 401 10.65 0.24 -10.77
CA ALA A 401 11.99 0.33 -11.32
C ALA A 401 12.75 1.51 -10.69
N ARG A 402 14.03 1.27 -10.39
CA ARG A 402 14.91 2.25 -9.77
C ARG A 402 15.61 3.08 -10.85
N LEU A 403 15.63 4.39 -10.65
CA LEU A 403 16.36 5.27 -11.55
C LEU A 403 17.86 5.17 -11.26
N THR A 404 18.63 5.05 -12.32
CA THR A 404 20.08 5.17 -12.32
C THR A 404 20.45 6.41 -13.12
N THR A 405 21.55 7.06 -12.74
CA THR A 405 22.09 8.20 -13.50
C THR A 405 23.18 7.73 -14.44
N TYR A 406 23.12 8.16 -15.70
CA TYR A 406 24.16 7.94 -16.69
C TYR A 406 24.58 9.27 -17.31
N THR A 407 25.88 9.55 -17.34
CA THR A 407 26.41 10.79 -17.94
C THR A 407 27.11 10.46 -19.25
N PRO A 408 26.60 10.94 -20.41
CA PRO A 408 27.26 10.79 -21.71
C PRO A 408 28.59 11.52 -21.76
N GLU A 409 29.66 10.87 -22.22
CA GLU A 409 30.98 11.49 -22.41
C GLU A 409 31.05 12.42 -23.64
N SER A 410 30.12 12.27 -24.59
CA SER A 410 30.06 13.06 -25.82
C SER A 410 28.62 13.17 -26.32
N TRP A 411 28.41 14.05 -27.32
CA TRP A 411 27.10 14.19 -27.97
C TRP A 411 26.77 12.90 -28.72
N GLN A 412 25.72 12.20 -28.27
CA GLN A 412 25.35 10.89 -28.81
C GLN A 412 23.83 10.74 -28.99
N PRO A 413 23.35 9.90 -29.92
CA PRO A 413 21.92 9.62 -30.05
C PRO A 413 21.35 8.85 -28.85
N ALA A 414 20.08 9.09 -28.49
CA ALA A 414 19.38 8.34 -27.45
C ALA A 414 19.34 6.83 -27.73
N LEU A 415 19.24 6.43 -29.02
CA LEU A 415 19.34 5.04 -29.45
C LEU A 415 20.70 4.42 -29.11
N TYR A 416 21.78 5.18 -29.24
CA TYR A 416 23.12 4.72 -28.88
C TYR A 416 23.29 4.62 -27.36
N VAL A 417 22.72 5.56 -26.59
CA VAL A 417 22.70 5.48 -25.12
C VAL A 417 21.98 4.22 -24.65
N SER A 418 20.79 3.96 -25.21
CA SER A 418 19.99 2.77 -24.95
C SER A 418 20.77 1.49 -25.26
N TYR A 419 21.40 1.43 -26.44
CA TYR A 419 22.22 0.28 -26.84
C TYR A 419 23.44 0.07 -25.93
N ARG A 420 24.14 1.14 -25.55
CA ARG A 420 25.33 1.05 -24.68
C ARG A 420 24.97 0.58 -23.27
N MET A 421 23.81 0.97 -22.74
CA MET A 421 23.39 0.60 -21.38
C MET A 421 22.69 -0.76 -21.30
N PHE A 422 21.85 -1.10 -22.27
CA PHE A 422 20.95 -2.26 -22.20
C PHE A 422 21.19 -3.31 -23.28
N GLY A 423 22.15 -3.08 -24.19
CA GLY A 423 22.36 -3.93 -25.36
C GLY A 423 21.22 -3.89 -26.39
N THR A 424 20.23 -3.02 -26.20
CA THR A 424 19.04 -2.90 -27.08
C THR A 424 18.71 -1.43 -27.33
N THR A 425 18.07 -1.12 -28.47
CA THR A 425 17.66 0.25 -28.80
C THR A 425 16.25 0.60 -28.33
N ARG A 426 15.50 -0.39 -27.81
CA ARG A 426 14.07 -0.30 -27.50
C ARG A 426 13.73 0.79 -26.47
N TRP A 427 14.66 1.07 -25.56
CA TRP A 427 14.44 2.02 -24.46
C TRP A 427 14.80 3.48 -24.80
N ALA A 428 15.11 3.78 -26.07
CA ALA A 428 15.52 5.13 -26.46
C ALA A 428 14.41 6.18 -26.23
N ASP A 429 13.17 5.84 -26.58
CA ASP A 429 12.03 6.74 -26.40
C ASP A 429 11.73 6.98 -24.91
N GLU A 430 11.93 5.95 -24.08
CA GLU A 430 11.82 6.05 -22.63
C GLU A 430 12.89 7.01 -22.06
N ILE A 431 14.15 6.86 -22.46
CA ILE A 431 15.23 7.77 -22.04
C ILE A 431 14.90 9.22 -22.41
N VAL A 432 14.36 9.47 -23.61
CA VAL A 432 13.96 10.82 -24.01
C VAL A 432 12.78 11.33 -23.18
N ALA A 433 11.75 10.51 -22.96
CA ALA A 433 10.58 10.87 -22.17
C ALA A 433 10.93 11.20 -20.70
N MET A 434 11.90 10.49 -20.13
CA MET A 434 12.36 10.70 -18.76
C MET A 434 13.24 11.95 -18.58
N ASN A 435 13.80 12.47 -19.66
CA ASN A 435 14.76 13.56 -19.64
C ASN A 435 14.24 14.72 -20.50
N PRO A 436 13.30 15.53 -19.98
CA PRO A 436 12.66 16.61 -20.74
C PRO A 436 13.63 17.74 -21.16
N HIS A 437 14.87 17.74 -20.65
CA HIS A 437 15.92 18.65 -21.10
C HIS A 437 16.52 18.25 -22.47
N ILE A 438 16.29 17.01 -22.93
CA ILE A 438 16.70 16.56 -24.27
C ILE A 438 15.75 17.18 -25.29
N ARG A 439 16.26 18.16 -26.04
CA ARG A 439 15.47 18.84 -27.09
C ARG A 439 15.30 18.01 -28.34
N HIS A 440 16.25 17.12 -28.64
CA HIS A 440 16.22 16.30 -29.85
C HIS A 440 16.76 14.89 -29.57
N PRO A 441 16.03 13.81 -29.97
CA PRO A 441 16.42 12.43 -29.67
C PRO A 441 17.82 12.01 -30.18
N LEU A 442 18.30 12.62 -31.26
CA LEU A 442 19.64 12.34 -31.82
C LEU A 442 20.77 13.17 -31.19
N LEU A 443 20.45 14.18 -30.37
CA LEU A 443 21.41 15.12 -29.80
C LEU A 443 21.25 15.16 -28.28
N VAL A 444 21.67 14.08 -27.64
CA VAL A 444 21.79 14.05 -26.19
C VAL A 444 23.06 14.82 -25.80
N PRO A 445 22.99 15.82 -24.92
CA PRO A 445 24.14 16.61 -24.50
C PRO A 445 25.18 15.81 -23.73
N ALA A 446 26.45 16.06 -24.05
CA ALA A 446 27.59 15.57 -23.28
C ALA A 446 27.60 16.15 -21.86
N ASP A 447 28.19 15.43 -20.90
CA ASP A 447 28.38 15.81 -19.50
C ASP A 447 27.10 16.17 -18.73
N THR A 448 25.93 15.89 -19.30
CA THR A 448 24.64 16.13 -18.66
C THR A 448 24.10 14.82 -18.09
N PRO A 449 23.80 14.74 -16.78
CA PRO A 449 23.31 13.51 -16.17
C PRO A 449 21.92 13.16 -16.70
N LEU A 450 21.79 11.96 -17.28
CA LEU A 450 20.54 11.39 -17.72
C LEU A 450 19.93 10.50 -16.64
N ARG A 451 18.63 10.63 -16.45
CA ARG A 451 17.82 9.71 -15.65
C ARG A 451 17.42 8.53 -16.51
N VAL A 452 17.77 7.32 -16.09
CA VAL A 452 17.55 6.10 -16.86
C VAL A 452 17.01 5.02 -15.92
N ILE A 453 15.99 4.27 -16.33
CA ILE A 453 15.49 3.13 -15.56
C ILE A 453 16.42 1.94 -15.75
N LYS A 454 16.83 1.27 -14.66
CA LYS A 454 17.56 0.01 -14.80
C LYS A 454 16.59 -1.10 -15.22
N HIS A 455 16.77 -1.62 -16.44
CA HIS A 455 16.12 -2.81 -16.94
C HIS A 455 17.10 -3.99 -16.75
N ASP A 456 16.78 -4.90 -15.82
CA ASP A 456 17.59 -6.09 -15.50
C ASP A 456 17.38 -7.23 -16.50
#